data_AF-A0A528FKL7-F1
#
_entry.id   AF-A0A528FKL7-F1
#
_cell.length_a   1.000
_cell.length_b   1.000
_cell.length_c   1.000
_cell.angle_alpha   90.00
_cell.angle_beta   90.00
_cell.angle_gamma   90.00
#
_symmetry.space_group_name_H-M   'P 1'
#
loop_
_entity.id
_entity.type
_entity.pdbx_description
1 polymer ?
#
loop_
_entity_poly.entity_id
_entity_poly.type
_entity_poly.pdbx_seq_one_letter_code
_entity_poly.pdbx_strand_id
1 'polypeptide(L)'
;IAGRMVSLYWPFRGEPDLRPWMASVNERGGRTALPVVVEKGQPLVFRAYAPGDRLEKGVWNIPIPAEGDPVLPEVVISPIV
;
A
#
# COMPACT_ATOMS: atom_id res chain seq x y z
N ILE A 1 -15.44 0.24 7.30
CA ILE A 1 -14.09 0.76 7.04
C ILE A 1 -14.10 2.23 6.63
N ALA A 2 -15.28 2.85 6.49
CA ALA A 2 -15.41 4.28 6.21
C ALA A 2 -14.56 5.12 7.17
N GLY A 3 -13.81 6.08 6.62
CA GLY A 3 -12.90 6.97 7.35
C GLY A 3 -11.61 6.32 7.84
N ARG A 4 -11.39 5.02 7.62
CA ARG A 4 -10.19 4.30 8.10
C ARG A 4 -9.09 4.27 7.05
N MET A 5 -7.84 4.38 7.50
CA MET A 5 -6.65 4.15 6.67
C MET A 5 -6.19 2.70 6.80
N VAL A 6 -6.20 1.96 5.69
CA VAL A 6 -5.80 0.55 5.62
C VAL A 6 -4.58 0.40 4.71
N SER A 7 -3.47 -0.09 5.25
CA SER A 7 -2.32 -0.47 4.44
C SER A 7 -2.47 -1.86 3.87
N LEU A 8 -2.12 -2.01 2.59
CA LEU A 8 -1.96 -3.30 1.91
C LEU A 8 -0.58 -3.38 1.28
N TYR A 9 -0.22 -4.54 0.76
CA TYR A 9 1.00 -4.75 -0.02
C TYR A 9 0.69 -4.87 -1.51
N TRP A 10 1.72 -4.66 -2.33
CA TRP A 10 1.65 -5.01 -3.74
C TRP A 10 2.09 -6.45 -3.92
N PRO A 11 1.28 -7.32 -4.54
CA PRO A 11 1.55 -8.76 -4.55
C PRO A 11 2.86 -9.08 -5.27
N PHE A 12 3.67 -9.91 -4.63
CA PHE A 12 4.95 -10.38 -5.14
C PHE A 12 5.06 -11.89 -4.97
N ARG A 13 5.35 -12.59 -6.07
CA ARG A 13 5.70 -14.03 -6.14
C ARG A 13 4.91 -14.95 -5.20
N GLY A 14 3.71 -15.35 -5.61
CA GLY A 14 2.91 -16.36 -4.91
C GLY A 14 2.02 -15.79 -3.80
N GLU A 15 2.20 -14.52 -3.44
CA GLU A 15 1.28 -13.81 -2.55
C GLU A 15 -0.11 -13.65 -3.17
N PRO A 16 -1.18 -13.65 -2.35
CA PRO A 16 -2.53 -13.32 -2.80
C PRO A 16 -2.60 -11.91 -3.41
N ASP A 17 -3.31 -11.79 -4.53
CA ASP A 17 -3.60 -10.48 -5.14
C ASP A 17 -4.75 -9.78 -4.41
N LEU A 18 -4.39 -8.83 -3.55
CA LEU A 18 -5.34 -8.04 -2.76
C LEU A 18 -5.76 -6.73 -3.45
N ARG A 19 -5.33 -6.46 -4.69
CA ARG A 19 -5.69 -5.20 -5.39
C ARG A 19 -7.20 -5.03 -5.60
N PRO A 20 -7.98 -6.08 -5.93
CA PRO A 20 -9.45 -5.96 -5.99
C PRO A 20 -10.06 -5.60 -4.62
N TRP A 21 -9.49 -6.16 -3.54
CA TRP A 21 -9.95 -5.87 -2.19
C TRP A 21 -9.60 -4.44 -1.77
N MET A 22 -8.41 -3.94 -2.12
CA MET A 22 -8.01 -2.54 -1.97
C MET A 22 -9.01 -1.58 -2.65
N ALA A 23 -9.47 -1.89 -3.87
CA ALA A 23 -10.51 -1.11 -4.53
C ALA A 23 -11.80 -1.08 -3.70
N SER A 24 -12.24 -2.23 -3.20
CA SER A 24 -13.44 -2.33 -2.34
C SER A 24 -13.33 -1.53 -1.03
N VAL A 25 -12.12 -1.35 -0.48
CA VAL A 25 -11.90 -0.51 0.72
C VAL A 25 -12.20 0.95 0.40
N ASN A 26 -11.70 1.44 -0.74
CA ASN A 26 -11.94 2.79 -1.22
C ASN A 26 -13.43 3.02 -1.55
N GLU A 27 -14.08 2.07 -2.23
CA GLU A 27 -15.53 2.13 -2.53
C GLU A 27 -16.40 2.21 -1.28
N ARG A 28 -15.96 1.60 -0.17
CA ARG A 28 -16.65 1.63 1.13
C ARG A 28 -16.28 2.83 2.00
N GLY A 29 -15.68 3.87 1.40
CA GLY A 29 -15.28 5.12 2.05
C GLY A 29 -14.03 5.02 2.93
N GLY A 30 -13.28 3.92 2.85
CA GLY A 30 -11.96 3.81 3.44
C GLY A 30 -10.90 4.50 2.57
N ARG A 31 -9.68 4.57 3.09
CA ARG A 31 -8.50 5.03 2.35
C ARG A 31 -7.44 3.94 2.40
N THR A 32 -6.67 3.83 1.33
CA THR A 32 -5.63 2.80 1.22
C THR A 32 -4.24 3.42 1.19
N ALA A 33 -3.27 2.65 1.69
CA ALA A 33 -1.87 3.02 1.66
C ALA A 33 -1.02 1.83 1.21
N LEU A 34 0.13 2.13 0.61
CA LEU A 34 1.14 1.14 0.25
C LEU A 34 2.43 1.40 1.02
N PRO A 35 3.15 0.35 1.43
CA PRO A 35 4.46 0.47 2.05
C PRO A 35 5.50 0.86 1.01
N VAL A 36 6.44 1.70 1.45
CA VAL A 36 7.59 2.19 0.71
C VAL A 36 8.83 1.81 1.50
N VAL A 37 9.71 1.05 0.87
CA VAL A 37 11.05 0.77 1.41
C VAL A 37 11.93 1.97 1.07
N VAL A 38 12.26 2.78 2.06
CA VAL A 38 13.13 3.97 1.88
C VAL A 38 14.61 3.55 1.83
N GLU A 39 15.01 2.66 2.75
CA GLU A 39 16.37 2.14 2.83
C GLU A 39 16.37 0.74 3.46
N LYS A 40 17.39 -0.05 3.16
CA LYS A 40 17.57 -1.38 3.74
C LYS A 40 17.77 -1.27 5.26
N GLY A 41 16.98 -2.05 6.01
CA GLY A 41 17.09 -2.10 7.47
C GLY A 41 16.42 -0.94 8.20
N GLN A 42 15.75 -0.04 7.47
CA GLN A 42 14.95 1.03 8.05
C GLN A 42 13.46 0.65 8.12
N PRO A 43 12.69 1.26 9.02
CA PRO A 43 11.24 1.10 9.05
C PRO A 43 10.59 1.47 7.71
N LEU A 44 9.50 0.78 7.38
CA LEU A 44 8.68 1.13 6.22
C LEU A 44 8.01 2.48 6.43
N VAL A 45 7.95 3.27 5.36
CA VAL A 45 7.06 4.43 5.28
C VAL A 45 5.81 4.02 4.54
N PHE A 46 4.65 4.50 4.96
CA PHE A 46 3.40 4.27 4.22
C PHE A 46 3.01 5.55 3.51
N ARG A 47 2.58 5.44 2.26
CA ARG A 47 2.01 6.54 1.49
C ARG A 47 0.60 6.19 1.05
N ALA A 48 -0.28 7.18 1.06
CA ALA A 48 -1.63 7.02 0.54
C ALA A 48 -1.57 6.60 -0.94
N TYR A 49 -2.51 5.76 -1.33
CA TYR A 49 -2.66 5.29 -2.70
C TYR A 49 -4.13 5.07 -3.00
N ALA A 50 -4.59 5.61 -4.12
CA ALA A 50 -5.84 5.29 -4.76
C ALA A 50 -5.59 4.71 -6.17
N PRO A 51 -6.47 3.84 -6.69
CA PRO A 51 -6.40 3.40 -8.07
C PRO A 51 -6.34 4.57 -9.05
N GLY A 52 -5.28 4.63 -9.87
CA GLY A 52 -5.01 5.73 -10.80
C GLY A 52 -3.87 6.64 -10.38
N ASP A 53 -3.44 6.59 -9.12
CA ASP A 53 -2.27 7.32 -8.65
C ASP A 53 -0.99 6.82 -9.33
N ARG A 54 -0.05 7.75 -9.53
CA ARG A 54 1.22 7.46 -10.18
C ARG A 54 2.07 6.54 -9.30
N LEU A 55 2.50 5.43 -9.89
CA LEU A 55 3.42 4.48 -9.27
C LEU A 55 4.78 4.52 -9.95
N GLU A 56 5.83 4.28 -9.18
CA GLU A 56 7.19 4.08 -9.66
C GLU A 56 7.76 2.73 -9.19
N LYS A 57 8.89 2.33 -9.76
CA LYS A 57 9.54 1.05 -9.44
C LYS A 57 10.36 1.20 -8.17
N GLY A 58 9.91 0.55 -7.10
CA GLY A 58 10.67 0.40 -5.86
C GLY A 58 11.65 -0.77 -5.91
N VAL A 59 12.06 -1.21 -4.71
CA VAL A 59 12.92 -2.40 -4.53
C VAL A 59 12.25 -3.61 -5.21
N TRP A 60 13.05 -4.43 -5.89
CA TRP A 60 12.57 -5.58 -6.69
C TRP A 60 11.60 -5.22 -7.83
N ASN A 61 11.57 -3.96 -8.26
CA ASN A 61 10.60 -3.40 -9.21
C ASN A 61 9.15 -3.45 -8.73
N ILE A 62 8.93 -3.59 -7.42
CA ILE A 62 7.58 -3.56 -6.84
C ILE A 62 7.05 -2.12 -6.93
N PRO A 63 5.84 -1.89 -7.49
CA PRO A 63 5.24 -0.57 -7.59
C PRO A 63 5.03 0.09 -6.22
N ILE A 64 5.44 1.35 -6.10
CA ILE A 64 5.25 2.19 -4.90
C ILE A 64 4.67 3.56 -5.27
N PRO A 65 3.93 4.24 -4.37
CA PRO A 65 3.45 5.59 -4.60
C PRO A 65 4.62 6.55 -4.82
N ALA A 66 4.64 7.17 -6.00
CA ALA A 66 5.77 7.97 -6.44
C ALA A 66 5.85 9.34 -5.74
N GLU A 67 4.76 9.75 -5.11
CA GLU A 67 4.66 10.98 -4.34
C GLU A 67 3.66 10.82 -3.19
N GLY A 68 3.55 11.86 -2.36
CA GLY A 68 2.66 11.90 -1.20
C GLY A 68 3.40 11.86 0.14
N ASP A 69 2.82 12.56 1.10
CA ASP A 69 3.32 12.61 2.47
C ASP A 69 3.16 11.27 3.18
N PRO A 70 4.05 10.93 4.13
CA PRO A 70 3.88 9.77 4.99
C PRO A 70 2.53 9.78 5.71
N VAL A 71 1.87 8.63 5.71
CA VAL A 71 0.63 8.40 6.47
C VAL A 71 0.83 7.31 7.51
N LEU A 72 0.02 7.34 8.57
CA LEU A 72 -0.01 6.28 9.56
C LEU A 72 -1.28 5.44 9.38
N PRO A 73 -1.19 4.20 8.85
CA PRO A 73 -2.35 3.33 8.72
C PRO A 73 -2.84 2.84 10.08
N GLU A 74 -4.16 2.73 10.24
CA GLU A 74 -4.80 2.16 11.44
C GLU A 74 -4.85 0.64 11.39
N VAL A 75 -4.87 0.08 10.18
CA VAL A 75 -4.86 -1.35 9.92
C VAL A 75 -3.76 -1.64 8.92
N VAL A 76 -2.91 -2.62 9.21
CA VAL A 76 -1.86 -3.07 8.29
C VAL A 76 -2.10 -4.53 7.94
N ILE A 77 -2.29 -4.80 6.65
CA ILE A 77 -2.27 -6.16 6.13
C ILE A 77 -0.83 -6.51 5.78
N SER A 78 -0.24 -7.40 6.59
CA SER A 78 1.11 -7.90 6.34
C SER A 78 1.12 -8.84 5.13
N PRO A 79 2.14 -8.77 4.27
CA PRO A 79 2.41 -9.85 3.32
C PRO A 79 2.67 -11.16 4.05
N ILE A 80 2.44 -12.27 3.35
CA ILE A 80 2.65 -13.64 3.84
C ILE A 80 3.75 -14.32 3.02
N VAL A 81 4.48 -15.23 3.67
CA VAL A 81 5.52 -16.07 3.06
C VAL A 81 5.09 -17.53 3.01
#